data_AF-A0A434RXH3-F1
#
_entry.id   AF-A0A434RXH3-F1
#
_cell.length_a   1.000
_cell.length_b   1.000
_cell.length_c   1.000
_cell.angle_alpha   90.00
_cell.angle_beta   90.00
_cell.angle_gamma   90.00
#
_symmetry.space_group_name_H-M   'P 1'
#
loop_
_entity.id
_entity.type
_entity.pdbx_description
1 polymer ?
#
loop_
_entity_poly.entity_id
_entity_poly.type
_entity_poly.pdbx_seq_one_letter_code
_entity_poly.pdbx_strand_id
1 'polypeptide(L)'
;MKLKRLEKMRTGGSRTKMQLSIPVPKTPDGRVYRYSPNIDAHPRHFVLSEPVVGFVADPERAARMKYPPGTRGTVCPYSGVRADDAEFTHPDDRKAAIKIIKQTALQDARDAFSDMLADVARGSKSITYKPAARPSKPRPRFGRRDLMRLLVCDCCGRDYGVFAIALFCPDCGAPNLALHFAREAELVGQQVDLAASQSKENQELAYRLLGNAHEDVLTAFEATLKVAYVYRVQNRPPGSALIKPVSNDFQNIDKGRKRFDEFSFDPFAELDAAELAVLSLNIQKRHLIGHNLGVVDAKFAQHAKEAKLGETVELVAADIRAFAALCKRVVRRIDDMLGDVPLPPPAGETEEKAMPSATETVADLTPEGSAVGKWICKASVDGLPWHLDEDALIAAFPNLSTDQLAEALADLAEDDYVSLAHTISERLPRIHVREDLFLTFDPICMESDPVADALQLIPLVLAKDSVNVPGLHAESAMPLRRFNPAIGMIISEIGERRVSGAWVEGYPTPYFFVVDSDRVAIKRLARRLEG
;
A
#
# COMPACT_ATOMS: atom_id res chain seq x y z
N MET A 1 40.17 15.09 -9.66
CA MET A 1 39.55 14.49 -8.45
C MET A 1 39.42 12.98 -8.63
N LYS A 2 39.85 12.14 -7.68
CA LYS A 2 39.65 10.67 -7.73
C LYS A 2 38.42 10.31 -6.88
N LEU A 3 37.32 9.97 -7.53
CA LEU A 3 36.05 9.60 -6.87
C LEU A 3 36.07 8.14 -6.41
N LYS A 4 36.85 7.85 -5.37
CA LYS A 4 37.18 6.48 -4.93
C LYS A 4 35.95 5.64 -4.58
N ARG A 5 34.88 6.23 -4.04
CA ARG A 5 33.66 5.48 -3.67
C ARG A 5 32.73 5.31 -4.85
N LEU A 6 32.55 6.34 -5.69
CA LEU A 6 31.73 6.21 -6.91
C LEU A 6 32.33 5.21 -7.91
N GLU A 7 33.66 5.11 -7.99
CA GLU A 7 34.33 4.09 -8.82
C GLU A 7 33.95 2.65 -8.42
N LYS A 8 33.57 2.40 -7.15
CA LYS A 8 33.10 1.07 -6.71
C LYS A 8 31.72 0.71 -7.27
N MET A 9 30.94 1.72 -7.66
CA MET A 9 29.60 1.56 -8.23
C MET A 9 29.63 1.68 -9.76
N ARG A 10 30.80 1.90 -10.36
CA ARG A 10 30.92 2.14 -11.79
C ARG A 10 30.78 0.85 -12.57
N THR A 11 29.91 0.88 -13.56
CA THR A 11 29.70 -0.20 -14.53
C THR A 11 30.13 0.18 -15.94
N GLY A 12 30.41 1.46 -16.20
CA GLY A 12 30.87 1.93 -17.51
C GLY A 12 31.13 3.44 -17.58
N GLY A 13 31.14 3.99 -18.80
CA GLY A 13 31.29 5.42 -19.07
C GLY A 13 32.73 5.95 -19.02
N SER A 14 32.90 7.27 -19.17
CA SER A 14 34.19 7.97 -19.12
C SER A 14 34.46 8.58 -17.74
N ARG A 15 35.65 9.19 -17.55
CA ARG A 15 35.96 9.94 -16.31
C ARG A 15 35.07 11.16 -16.08
N THR A 16 34.47 11.72 -17.13
CA THR A 16 33.58 12.88 -17.06
C THR A 16 32.10 12.49 -17.10
N LYS A 17 31.77 11.28 -17.56
CA LYS A 17 30.41 10.74 -17.64
C LYS A 17 30.41 9.28 -17.18
N MET A 18 30.37 9.08 -15.87
CA MET A 18 30.36 7.74 -15.26
C MET A 18 28.98 7.09 -15.43
N GLN A 19 28.97 5.80 -15.76
CA GLN A 19 27.77 4.96 -15.62
C GLN A 19 27.90 4.19 -14.32
N LEU A 20 26.89 4.33 -13.46
CA LEU A 20 26.87 3.75 -12.12
C LEU A 20 25.70 2.76 -12.02
N SER A 21 25.88 1.69 -11.26
CA SER A 21 24.83 0.74 -10.92
C SER A 21 24.70 0.62 -9.41
N ILE A 22 23.46 0.65 -8.93
CA ILE A 22 23.11 0.33 -7.56
C ILE A 22 22.31 -0.97 -7.59
N PRO A 23 22.68 -1.98 -6.78
CA PRO A 23 21.93 -3.21 -6.72
C PRO A 23 20.52 -2.92 -6.22
N VAL A 24 19.53 -3.50 -6.90
CA VAL A 24 18.12 -3.48 -6.47
C VAL A 24 17.99 -4.09 -5.07
N PRO A 25 17.05 -3.58 -4.22
CA PRO A 25 16.82 -4.15 -2.91
C PRO A 25 16.45 -5.63 -2.98
N LYS A 26 16.99 -6.40 -2.03
CA LYS A 26 16.75 -7.82 -1.88
C LYS A 26 16.26 -8.15 -0.48
N THR A 27 15.42 -9.18 -0.37
CA THR A 27 15.07 -9.83 0.90
C THR A 27 16.31 -10.52 1.51
N PRO A 28 16.28 -10.90 2.81
CA PRO A 28 17.39 -11.60 3.46
C PRO A 28 17.81 -12.92 2.78
N ASP A 29 16.86 -13.60 2.13
CA ASP A 29 17.06 -14.83 1.37
C ASP A 29 17.44 -14.58 -0.11
N GLY A 30 17.65 -13.32 -0.51
CA GLY A 30 18.23 -12.94 -1.80
C GLY A 30 17.25 -12.68 -2.94
N ARG A 31 15.94 -12.78 -2.70
CA ARG A 31 14.91 -12.43 -3.68
C ARG A 31 14.85 -10.92 -3.91
N VAL A 32 14.67 -10.52 -5.15
CA VAL A 32 14.62 -9.12 -5.58
C VAL A 32 13.22 -8.57 -5.41
N TYR A 33 13.08 -7.39 -4.80
CA TYR A 33 11.79 -6.70 -4.72
C TYR A 33 11.34 -6.15 -6.08
N ARG A 34 10.04 -6.31 -6.34
CA ARG A 34 9.33 -5.80 -7.52
C ARG A 34 8.05 -5.09 -7.10
N TYR A 35 7.65 -4.11 -7.90
CA TYR A 35 6.47 -3.29 -7.69
C TYR A 35 5.77 -3.06 -9.03
N SER A 36 4.53 -3.53 -9.14
CA SER A 36 3.73 -3.42 -10.35
C SER A 36 3.63 -1.97 -10.85
N PRO A 37 3.91 -1.69 -12.14
CA PRO A 37 3.65 -0.37 -12.72
C PRO A 37 2.15 -0.09 -12.87
N ASN A 38 1.32 -1.15 -12.99
CA ASN A 38 -0.14 -1.01 -12.96
C ASN A 38 -0.59 -0.57 -11.56
N ILE A 39 -1.25 0.59 -11.48
CA ILE A 39 -1.76 1.21 -10.25
C ILE A 39 -2.95 0.44 -9.66
N ASP A 40 -3.74 -0.21 -10.51
CA ASP A 40 -4.94 -0.98 -10.12
C ASP A 40 -4.62 -2.40 -9.65
N ALA A 41 -3.34 -2.77 -9.65
CA ALA A 41 -2.91 -4.05 -9.10
C ALA A 41 -2.95 -3.97 -7.57
N HIS A 42 -3.78 -4.78 -6.91
CA HIS A 42 -3.82 -4.83 -5.45
C HIS A 42 -3.57 -6.27 -4.97
N PRO A 43 -2.42 -6.55 -4.31
CA PRO A 43 -1.26 -5.68 -4.06
C PRO A 43 -0.46 -5.33 -5.32
N ARG A 44 0.51 -4.42 -5.17
CA ARG A 44 1.50 -4.11 -6.22
C ARG A 44 2.86 -4.77 -5.98
N HIS A 45 3.20 -5.10 -4.73
CA HIS A 45 4.50 -5.65 -4.37
C HIS A 45 4.58 -7.16 -4.56
N PHE A 46 5.74 -7.65 -4.94
CA PHE A 46 6.10 -9.07 -4.99
C PHE A 46 7.63 -9.20 -5.02
N VAL A 47 8.15 -10.42 -4.95
CA VAL A 47 9.59 -10.68 -5.02
C VAL A 47 9.91 -11.80 -6.00
N LEU A 48 11.09 -11.74 -6.61
CA LEU A 48 11.56 -12.71 -7.60
C LEU A 48 12.92 -13.29 -7.23
N SER A 49 13.10 -14.58 -7.44
CA SER A 49 14.39 -15.27 -7.37
C SER A 49 14.71 -15.89 -8.74
N GLU A 50 15.88 -16.51 -8.84
CA GLU A 50 16.23 -17.33 -9.99
C GLU A 50 15.35 -18.58 -10.09
N PRO A 51 15.19 -19.20 -11.27
CA PRO A 51 14.50 -20.47 -11.38
C PRO A 51 15.22 -21.56 -10.59
N VAL A 52 14.45 -22.51 -10.06
CA VAL A 52 14.98 -23.66 -9.32
C VAL A 52 15.90 -24.48 -10.24
N VAL A 53 17.13 -24.71 -9.78
CA VAL A 53 18.14 -25.47 -10.52
C VAL A 53 17.65 -26.90 -10.77
N GLY A 54 17.72 -27.36 -12.02
CA GLY A 54 17.30 -28.70 -12.41
C GLY A 54 15.78 -28.87 -12.53
N PHE A 55 15.00 -27.79 -12.54
CA PHE A 55 13.57 -27.87 -12.81
C PHE A 55 13.30 -28.45 -14.21
N VAL A 56 12.46 -29.48 -14.27
CA VAL A 56 12.00 -30.09 -15.52
C VAL A 56 10.52 -29.78 -15.67
N ALA A 57 10.17 -29.00 -16.70
CA ALA A 57 8.78 -28.67 -16.98
C ALA A 57 8.04 -29.90 -17.53
N ASP A 58 6.87 -30.17 -16.97
CA ASP A 58 5.89 -31.07 -17.56
C ASP A 58 5.38 -30.47 -18.90
N PRO A 59 5.43 -31.18 -20.03
CA PRO A 59 4.96 -30.68 -21.32
C PRO A 59 3.54 -30.11 -21.30
N GLU A 60 2.61 -30.71 -20.53
CA GLU A 60 1.24 -30.22 -20.43
C GLU A 60 1.17 -28.86 -19.72
N ARG A 61 1.96 -28.68 -18.65
CA ARG A 61 2.05 -27.41 -17.92
C ARG A 61 2.81 -26.36 -18.72
N ALA A 62 3.81 -26.79 -19.49
CA ALA A 62 4.58 -25.91 -20.35
C ALA A 62 3.71 -25.24 -21.42
N ALA A 63 2.68 -25.94 -21.93
CA ALA A 63 1.73 -25.38 -22.89
C ALA A 63 0.92 -24.18 -22.34
N ARG A 64 0.83 -24.04 -21.01
CA ARG A 64 0.11 -22.94 -20.34
C ARG A 64 0.94 -21.66 -20.25
N MET A 65 2.24 -21.73 -20.56
CA MET A 65 3.14 -20.58 -20.54
C MET A 65 2.76 -19.59 -21.65
N LYS A 66 2.64 -18.31 -21.28
CA LYS A 66 2.41 -17.21 -22.22
C LYS A 66 3.73 -16.72 -22.84
N TYR A 67 4.83 -16.88 -22.11
CA TYR A 67 6.18 -16.53 -22.55
C TYR A 67 7.17 -17.65 -22.23
N PRO A 68 8.21 -17.84 -23.07
CA PRO A 68 9.32 -18.72 -22.73
C PRO A 68 9.97 -18.29 -21.39
N PRO A 69 10.36 -19.23 -20.52
CA PRO A 69 11.04 -18.91 -19.26
C PRO A 69 12.29 -18.05 -19.46
N GLY A 70 12.47 -17.02 -18.63
CA GLY A 70 13.62 -16.12 -18.71
C GLY A 70 13.58 -15.13 -19.87
N THR A 71 12.44 -15.00 -20.55
CA THR A 71 12.21 -13.89 -21.49
C THR A 71 12.36 -12.57 -20.73
N ARG A 72 13.01 -11.56 -21.34
CA ARG A 72 13.16 -10.23 -20.72
C ARG A 72 11.81 -9.63 -20.34
N GLY A 73 11.77 -8.92 -19.22
CA GLY A 73 10.55 -8.31 -18.70
C GLY A 73 9.87 -9.19 -17.65
N THR A 74 8.98 -8.56 -16.89
CA THR A 74 8.29 -9.17 -15.75
C THR A 74 6.79 -9.08 -15.99
N VAL A 75 6.05 -10.12 -15.63
CA VAL A 75 4.59 -10.12 -15.59
C VAL A 75 4.15 -9.76 -14.16
N CYS A 76 3.21 -8.84 -14.00
CA CYS A 76 2.60 -8.58 -12.71
C CYS A 76 1.80 -9.81 -12.28
N PRO A 77 2.10 -10.42 -11.12
CA PRO A 77 1.41 -11.63 -10.68
C PRO A 77 -0.07 -11.40 -10.36
N TYR A 78 -0.50 -10.16 -10.12
CA TYR A 78 -1.87 -9.82 -9.74
C TYR A 78 -2.72 -9.29 -10.91
N SER A 79 -2.14 -8.48 -11.79
CA SER A 79 -2.88 -7.89 -12.92
C SER A 79 -2.58 -8.53 -14.27
N GLY A 80 -1.52 -9.32 -14.39
CA GLY A 80 -1.07 -9.90 -15.67
C GLY A 80 -0.38 -8.91 -16.62
N VAL A 81 -0.32 -7.61 -16.27
CA VAL A 81 0.39 -6.59 -17.07
C VAL A 81 1.87 -6.94 -17.15
N ARG A 82 2.43 -6.94 -18.36
CA ARG A 82 3.84 -7.18 -18.61
C ARG A 82 4.57 -5.88 -18.94
N ALA A 83 5.74 -5.68 -18.36
CA ALA A 83 6.61 -4.56 -18.66
C ALA A 83 8.09 -4.93 -18.45
N ASP A 84 9.01 -4.04 -18.80
CA ASP A 84 10.43 -4.24 -18.54
C ASP A 84 10.74 -4.31 -17.04
N ASP A 85 11.73 -5.12 -16.64
CA ASP A 85 12.11 -5.30 -15.23
C ASP A 85 12.39 -3.98 -14.50
N ALA A 86 12.89 -2.98 -15.23
CA ALA A 86 13.15 -1.65 -14.70
C ALA A 86 11.86 -0.95 -14.25
N GLU A 87 10.75 -1.11 -14.98
CA GLU A 87 9.45 -0.53 -14.64
C GLU A 87 8.87 -1.13 -13.35
N PHE A 88 9.27 -2.35 -13.01
CA PHE A 88 8.90 -2.97 -11.75
C PHE A 88 9.75 -2.55 -10.55
N THR A 89 10.55 -1.49 -10.67
CA THR A 89 11.32 -0.94 -9.54
C THR A 89 10.48 0.07 -8.78
N HIS A 90 10.40 -0.08 -7.45
CA HIS A 90 9.67 0.86 -6.61
C HIS A 90 10.18 2.29 -6.80
N PRO A 91 9.31 3.31 -6.94
CA PRO A 91 9.73 4.70 -7.07
C PRO A 91 10.67 5.14 -5.94
N ASP A 92 10.38 4.75 -4.70
CA ASP A 92 11.22 5.09 -3.55
C ASP A 92 12.58 4.40 -3.56
N ASP A 93 12.70 3.20 -4.14
CA ASP A 93 14.00 2.54 -4.30
C ASP A 93 14.86 3.32 -5.30
N ARG A 94 14.25 3.88 -6.35
CA ARG A 94 14.93 4.79 -7.28
C ARG A 94 15.36 6.08 -6.58
N LYS A 95 14.46 6.72 -5.80
CA LYS A 95 14.78 7.91 -5.00
C LYS A 95 15.93 7.64 -4.02
N ALA A 96 15.89 6.50 -3.32
CA ALA A 96 16.91 6.08 -2.37
C ALA A 96 18.25 5.82 -3.05
N ALA A 97 18.26 5.15 -4.21
CA ALA A 97 19.47 4.94 -5.01
C ALA A 97 20.11 6.28 -5.41
N ILE A 98 19.32 7.25 -5.91
CA ILE A 98 19.81 8.59 -6.24
C ILE A 98 20.40 9.29 -5.00
N LYS A 99 19.73 9.18 -3.85
CA LYS A 99 20.22 9.74 -2.57
C LYS A 99 21.55 9.13 -2.15
N ILE A 100 21.73 7.82 -2.31
CA ILE A 100 22.99 7.12 -2.06
C ILE A 100 24.10 7.65 -2.96
N ILE A 101 23.83 7.84 -4.27
CA ILE A 101 24.82 8.40 -5.22
C ILE A 101 25.21 9.83 -4.80
N LYS A 102 24.22 10.71 -4.55
CA LYS A 102 24.48 12.10 -4.12
C LYS A 102 25.32 12.16 -2.84
N GLN A 103 24.97 11.36 -1.84
CA GLN A 103 25.75 11.29 -0.60
C GLN A 103 27.16 10.77 -0.82
N THR A 104 27.33 9.75 -1.67
CA THR A 104 28.64 9.18 -2.01
C THR A 104 29.51 10.18 -2.76
N ALA A 105 28.93 10.92 -3.72
CA ALA A 105 29.61 12.00 -4.44
C ALA A 105 30.07 13.12 -3.50
N LEU A 106 29.19 13.55 -2.58
CA LEU A 106 29.52 14.58 -1.58
C LEU A 106 30.63 14.13 -0.63
N GLN A 107 30.64 12.85 -0.24
CA GLN A 107 31.73 12.28 0.56
C GLN A 107 33.05 12.25 -0.20
N ASP A 108 33.05 11.85 -1.49
CA ASP A 108 34.26 11.86 -2.31
C ASP A 108 34.79 13.29 -2.56
N ALA A 109 33.91 14.28 -2.71
CA ALA A 109 34.30 15.69 -2.80
C ALA A 109 34.93 16.18 -1.49
N ARG A 110 34.29 15.91 -0.34
CA ARG A 110 34.83 16.27 0.99
C ARG A 110 36.19 15.62 1.24
N ASP A 111 36.36 14.36 0.88
CA ASP A 111 37.63 13.66 1.03
C ASP A 111 38.70 14.26 0.11
N ALA A 112 38.36 14.63 -1.13
CA ALA A 112 39.31 15.30 -2.02
C ALA A 112 39.74 16.68 -1.51
N PHE A 113 38.82 17.48 -0.96
CA PHE A 113 39.14 18.74 -0.30
C PHE A 113 39.98 18.55 0.96
N SER A 114 39.66 17.53 1.77
CA SER A 114 40.42 17.21 2.97
C SER A 114 41.85 16.75 2.63
N ASP A 115 42.02 15.91 1.61
CA ASP A 115 43.32 15.50 1.08
C ASP A 115 44.12 16.71 0.58
N MET A 116 43.47 17.63 -0.16
CA MET A 116 44.11 18.87 -0.64
C MET A 116 44.56 19.79 0.52
N LEU A 117 43.73 19.96 1.54
CA LEU A 117 44.07 20.74 2.74
C LEU A 117 45.19 20.07 3.55
N ALA A 118 45.17 18.74 3.65
CA ALA A 118 46.22 17.98 4.31
C ALA A 118 47.57 18.06 3.56
N ASP A 119 47.55 18.12 2.23
CA ASP A 119 48.74 18.34 1.41
C ASP A 119 49.33 19.75 1.61
N VAL A 120 48.48 20.77 1.65
CA VAL A 120 48.90 22.17 1.96
C VAL A 120 49.47 22.26 3.37
N ALA A 121 48.82 21.63 4.36
CA ALA A 121 49.31 21.60 5.74
C ALA A 121 50.64 20.86 5.86
N ARG A 122 50.84 19.74 5.15
CA ARG A 122 52.13 19.02 5.12
C ARG A 122 53.26 19.81 4.47
N GLY A 123 52.95 20.71 3.53
CA GLY A 123 53.91 21.61 2.89
C GLY A 123 54.28 22.84 3.73
N SER A 124 53.60 23.07 4.86
CA SER A 124 53.79 24.25 5.72
C SER A 124 54.28 23.85 7.11
N LYS A 125 55.31 24.55 7.62
CA LYS A 125 55.83 24.35 8.98
C LYS A 125 54.96 24.99 10.08
N SER A 126 53.91 25.73 9.70
CA SER A 126 53.15 26.59 10.61
C SER A 126 51.64 26.32 10.64
N ILE A 127 51.12 25.37 9.83
CA ILE A 127 49.68 25.07 9.76
C ILE A 127 49.44 23.59 10.11
N THR A 128 48.62 23.34 11.14
CA THR A 128 48.19 21.99 11.52
C THR A 128 46.71 21.80 11.17
N TYR A 129 46.39 20.80 10.35
CA TYR A 129 45.01 20.44 10.00
C TYR A 129 44.57 19.17 10.74
N LYS A 130 43.45 19.25 11.47
CA LYS A 130 42.78 18.09 12.09
C LYS A 130 41.43 17.86 11.39
N PRO A 131 41.24 16.75 10.66
CA PRO A 131 39.94 16.44 10.08
C PRO A 131 38.90 16.17 11.17
N ALA A 132 37.67 16.65 10.96
CA ALA A 132 36.56 16.38 11.87
C ALA A 132 36.20 14.88 11.90
N ALA A 133 35.70 14.40 13.06
CA ALA A 133 35.26 13.02 13.23
C ALA A 133 34.10 12.70 12.26
N ARG A 134 34.19 11.56 11.57
CA ARG A 134 33.17 11.12 10.63
C ARG A 134 31.98 10.51 11.39
N PRO A 135 30.75 11.04 11.27
CA PRO A 135 29.59 10.36 11.81
C PRO A 135 29.32 9.09 11.00
N SER A 136 29.32 7.93 11.68
CA SER A 136 28.84 6.67 11.11
C SER A 136 27.33 6.74 11.00
N LYS A 137 26.81 7.13 9.82
CA LYS A 137 25.37 6.98 9.57
C LYS A 137 25.07 5.50 9.28
N PRO A 138 24.11 4.87 9.99
CA PRO A 138 23.68 3.52 9.68
C PRO A 138 23.21 3.45 8.21
N ARG A 139 23.54 2.36 7.52
CA ARG A 139 22.97 2.11 6.19
C ARG A 139 21.46 1.94 6.32
N PRO A 140 20.63 2.59 5.50
CA PRO A 140 19.20 2.33 5.48
C PRO A 140 18.98 0.84 5.23
N ARG A 141 18.25 0.17 6.13
CA ARG A 141 17.80 -1.21 5.92
C ARG A 141 16.34 -1.12 5.50
N PHE A 142 16.04 -1.61 4.31
CA PHE A 142 14.65 -1.82 3.89
C PHE A 142 14.07 -2.98 4.72
N GLY A 143 12.94 -2.75 5.38
CA GLY A 143 12.22 -3.78 6.14
C GLY A 143 10.74 -3.70 5.83
N ARG A 144 10.25 -4.56 4.93
CA ARG A 144 8.82 -4.87 4.80
C ARG A 144 8.61 -6.23 5.44
N ARG A 145 7.65 -6.34 6.36
CA ARG A 145 7.36 -7.54 7.15
C ARG A 145 5.94 -8.06 6.89
N ASP A 146 5.44 -7.91 5.68
CA ASP A 146 4.20 -8.58 5.31
C ASP A 146 4.48 -10.09 5.15
N LEU A 147 3.50 -10.91 5.54
CA LEU A 147 3.61 -12.37 5.42
C LEU A 147 3.65 -12.74 3.94
N MET A 148 4.82 -13.21 3.49
CA MET A 148 5.08 -13.54 2.10
C MET A 148 4.75 -15.01 1.80
N ARG A 149 3.93 -15.25 0.79
CA ARG A 149 3.69 -16.58 0.22
C ARG A 149 4.78 -16.87 -0.77
N LEU A 150 5.67 -17.81 -0.44
CA LEU A 150 6.72 -18.28 -1.33
C LEU A 150 6.21 -19.44 -2.19
N LEU A 151 6.42 -19.34 -3.50
CA LEU A 151 6.01 -20.34 -4.48
C LEU A 151 7.12 -20.60 -5.50
N VAL A 152 7.07 -21.79 -6.08
CA VAL A 152 7.81 -22.14 -7.29
C VAL A 152 6.79 -22.38 -8.38
N CYS A 153 6.90 -21.67 -9.50
CA CYS A 153 6.03 -21.88 -10.64
C CYS A 153 6.19 -23.30 -11.15
N ASP A 154 5.07 -24.00 -11.26
CA ASP A 154 5.02 -25.39 -11.67
C ASP A 154 5.03 -25.58 -13.20
N CYS A 155 5.07 -24.48 -13.95
CA CYS A 155 5.21 -24.43 -15.40
C CYS A 155 6.65 -24.10 -15.85
N CYS A 156 7.34 -23.16 -15.16
CA CYS A 156 8.67 -22.69 -15.56
C CYS A 156 9.76 -22.78 -14.48
N GLY A 157 9.43 -23.19 -13.26
CA GLY A 157 10.39 -23.33 -12.17
C GLY A 157 10.83 -22.02 -11.51
N ARG A 158 10.26 -20.86 -11.91
CA ARG A 158 10.55 -19.56 -11.27
C ARG A 158 10.21 -19.60 -9.79
N ASP A 159 11.18 -19.28 -8.93
CA ASP A 159 10.94 -19.03 -7.50
C ASP A 159 10.56 -17.55 -7.30
N TYR A 160 9.46 -17.31 -6.60
CA TYR A 160 8.91 -15.98 -6.35
C TYR A 160 8.10 -15.94 -5.05
N GLY A 161 7.84 -14.73 -4.58
CA GLY A 161 7.02 -14.49 -3.40
C GLY A 161 5.97 -13.42 -3.66
N VAL A 162 4.76 -13.61 -3.14
CA VAL A 162 3.63 -12.68 -3.25
C VAL A 162 2.97 -12.44 -1.90
N PHE A 163 2.19 -11.38 -1.79
CA PHE A 163 1.53 -10.96 -0.55
C PHE A 163 0.01 -11.18 -0.58
N ALA A 164 -0.53 -11.61 -1.72
CA ALA A 164 -1.93 -12.02 -1.89
C ALA A 164 -2.01 -13.21 -2.85
N ILE A 165 -3.23 -13.61 -3.22
CA ILE A 165 -3.44 -14.64 -4.25
C ILE A 165 -2.99 -14.04 -5.58
N ALA A 166 -1.96 -14.63 -6.20
CA ALA A 166 -1.58 -14.24 -7.55
C ALA A 166 -2.37 -15.06 -8.57
N LEU A 167 -2.61 -14.43 -9.73
CA LEU A 167 -3.27 -15.01 -10.89
C LEU A 167 -2.28 -15.56 -11.90
N PHE A 168 -1.08 -14.98 -11.99
CA PHE A 168 -0.08 -15.32 -13.00
C PHE A 168 1.32 -15.53 -12.42
N CYS A 169 2.10 -16.38 -13.09
CA CYS A 169 3.53 -16.46 -12.88
C CYS A 169 4.22 -15.18 -13.37
N PRO A 170 5.10 -14.56 -12.56
CA PRO A 170 5.75 -13.30 -12.94
C PRO A 170 6.83 -13.43 -14.03
N ASP A 171 7.15 -14.64 -14.47
CA ASP A 171 8.12 -14.93 -15.53
C ASP A 171 7.40 -15.39 -16.80
N CYS A 172 6.86 -16.61 -16.79
CA CYS A 172 6.23 -17.19 -17.99
C CYS A 172 4.78 -16.74 -18.22
N GLY A 173 4.17 -15.99 -17.30
CA GLY A 173 2.78 -15.53 -17.42
C GLY A 173 1.70 -16.62 -17.35
N ALA A 174 2.06 -17.87 -17.07
CA ALA A 174 1.10 -18.96 -16.90
C ALA A 174 0.14 -18.67 -15.73
N PRO A 175 -1.15 -19.04 -15.82
CA PRO A 175 -2.06 -18.95 -14.69
C PRO A 175 -1.57 -19.84 -13.53
N ASN A 176 -1.72 -19.36 -12.29
CA ASN A 176 -1.19 -20.03 -11.11
C ASN A 176 -2.18 -20.14 -9.93
N LEU A 177 -3.47 -19.83 -10.13
CA LEU A 177 -4.48 -19.94 -9.07
C LEU A 177 -4.54 -21.35 -8.47
N ALA A 178 -4.49 -22.37 -9.32
CA ALA A 178 -4.52 -23.76 -8.89
C ALA A 178 -3.30 -24.11 -8.00
N LEU A 179 -2.14 -23.52 -8.29
CA LEU A 179 -0.92 -23.68 -7.48
C LEU A 179 -1.09 -23.02 -6.11
N HIS A 180 -1.62 -21.79 -6.05
CA HIS A 180 -1.90 -21.10 -4.79
C HIS A 180 -2.86 -21.90 -3.92
N PHE A 181 -3.98 -22.32 -4.49
CA PHE A 181 -4.99 -23.07 -3.73
C PHE A 181 -4.50 -24.45 -3.31
N ALA A 182 -3.69 -25.12 -4.14
CA ALA A 182 -3.08 -26.40 -3.76
C ALA A 182 -2.17 -26.26 -2.52
N ARG A 183 -1.39 -25.19 -2.45
CA ARG A 183 -0.55 -24.87 -1.28
C ARG A 183 -1.41 -24.59 -0.03
N GLU A 184 -2.51 -23.87 -0.17
CA GLU A 184 -3.44 -23.65 0.95
C GLU A 184 -4.06 -24.98 1.41
N ALA A 185 -4.44 -25.87 0.48
CA ALA A 185 -4.94 -27.20 0.82
C ALA A 185 -3.90 -28.08 1.55
N GLU A 186 -2.60 -27.94 1.24
CA GLU A 186 -1.52 -28.59 1.99
C GLU A 186 -1.41 -28.06 3.43
N LEU A 187 -1.50 -26.75 3.62
CA LEU A 187 -1.49 -26.13 4.96
C LEU A 187 -2.70 -26.54 5.79
N VAL A 188 -3.88 -26.58 5.17
CA VAL A 188 -5.10 -27.15 5.78
C VAL A 188 -4.87 -28.60 6.18
N GLY A 189 -4.24 -29.41 5.31
CA GLY A 189 -3.87 -30.79 5.61
C GLY A 189 -3.01 -30.91 6.86
N GLN A 190 -1.99 -30.05 7.00
CA GLN A 190 -1.13 -30.01 8.18
C GLN A 190 -1.90 -29.62 9.46
N GLN A 191 -2.86 -28.69 9.38
CA GLN A 191 -3.72 -28.36 10.52
C GLN A 191 -4.58 -29.54 10.94
N VAL A 192 -5.13 -30.28 9.97
CA VAL A 192 -5.91 -31.49 10.23
C VAL A 192 -5.04 -32.58 10.86
N ASP A 193 -3.81 -32.76 10.39
CA ASP A 193 -2.85 -33.71 10.98
C ASP A 193 -2.49 -33.31 12.43
N LEU A 194 -2.27 -32.03 12.69
CA LEU A 194 -2.00 -31.51 14.03
C LEU A 194 -3.19 -31.69 14.98
N ALA A 195 -4.42 -31.56 14.46
CA ALA A 195 -5.62 -31.84 15.23
C ALA A 195 -5.74 -33.32 15.57
N ALA A 196 -5.48 -34.20 14.59
CA ALA A 196 -5.52 -35.65 14.79
C ALA A 196 -4.41 -36.17 15.73
N SER A 197 -3.29 -35.46 15.85
CA SER A 197 -2.22 -35.80 16.79
C SER A 197 -2.49 -35.36 18.23
N GLN A 198 -3.56 -34.62 18.51
CA GLN A 198 -3.90 -34.21 19.87
C GLN A 198 -4.38 -35.40 20.71
N SER A 199 -4.06 -35.38 22.00
CA SER A 199 -4.53 -36.38 22.95
C SER A 199 -6.02 -36.17 23.30
N LYS A 200 -6.64 -37.17 23.95
CA LYS A 200 -8.05 -37.09 24.38
C LYS A 200 -8.29 -35.98 25.40
N GLU A 201 -7.27 -35.56 26.13
CA GLU A 201 -7.33 -34.45 27.09
C GLU A 201 -7.40 -33.08 26.39
N ASN A 202 -7.01 -33.00 25.10
CA ASN A 202 -6.97 -31.77 24.30
C ASN A 202 -8.05 -31.74 23.21
N GLN A 203 -9.22 -32.34 23.46
CA GLN A 203 -10.33 -32.42 22.50
C GLN A 203 -10.81 -31.04 22.01
N GLU A 204 -10.88 -30.04 22.89
CA GLU A 204 -11.28 -28.68 22.50
C GLU A 204 -10.26 -28.06 21.53
N LEU A 205 -8.97 -28.24 21.78
CA LEU A 205 -7.92 -27.75 20.89
C LEU A 205 -7.99 -28.46 19.53
N ALA A 206 -8.16 -29.79 19.50
CA ALA A 206 -8.33 -30.55 18.28
C ALA A 206 -9.53 -30.03 17.47
N TYR A 207 -10.67 -29.78 18.14
CA TYR A 207 -11.86 -29.24 17.51
C TYR A 207 -11.63 -27.84 16.92
N ARG A 208 -10.95 -26.93 17.65
CA ARG A 208 -10.62 -25.59 17.15
C ARG A 208 -9.67 -25.63 15.95
N LEU A 209 -8.69 -26.53 15.96
CA LEU A 209 -7.79 -26.72 14.81
C LEU A 209 -8.55 -27.20 13.57
N LEU A 210 -9.51 -28.12 13.72
CA LEU A 210 -10.37 -28.55 12.61
C LEU A 210 -11.31 -27.43 12.14
N GLY A 211 -11.84 -26.63 13.06
CA GLY A 211 -12.65 -25.45 12.74
C GLY A 211 -11.88 -24.43 11.91
N ASN A 212 -10.65 -24.10 12.33
CA ASN A 212 -9.75 -23.20 11.60
C ASN A 212 -9.39 -23.76 10.23
N ALA A 213 -9.02 -25.05 10.16
CA ALA A 213 -8.71 -25.71 8.89
C ALA A 213 -9.89 -25.65 7.91
N HIS A 214 -11.12 -25.86 8.40
CA HIS A 214 -12.33 -25.72 7.59
C HIS A 214 -12.56 -24.27 7.12
N GLU A 215 -12.41 -23.29 8.01
CA GLU A 215 -12.56 -21.86 7.67
C GLU A 215 -11.50 -21.39 6.66
N ASP A 216 -10.27 -21.88 6.77
CA ASP A 216 -9.18 -21.57 5.85
C ASP A 216 -9.46 -22.10 4.43
N VAL A 217 -10.00 -23.33 4.29
CA VAL A 217 -10.45 -23.85 2.98
C VAL A 217 -11.45 -22.89 2.34
N LEU A 218 -12.48 -22.50 3.08
CA LEU A 218 -13.54 -21.65 2.54
C LEU A 218 -13.04 -20.24 2.22
N THR A 219 -12.22 -19.66 3.10
CA THR A 219 -11.67 -18.32 2.92
C THR A 219 -10.75 -18.26 1.71
N ALA A 220 -9.86 -19.26 1.56
CA ALA A 220 -9.00 -19.38 0.38
C ALA A 220 -9.83 -19.59 -0.90
N PHE A 221 -10.89 -20.40 -0.83
CA PHE A 221 -11.76 -20.69 -1.96
C PHE A 221 -12.51 -19.44 -2.43
N GLU A 222 -13.17 -18.74 -1.51
CA GLU A 222 -13.88 -17.50 -1.78
C GLU A 222 -12.94 -16.42 -2.34
N ALA A 223 -11.77 -16.22 -1.72
CA ALA A 223 -10.80 -15.24 -2.17
C ALA A 223 -10.29 -15.57 -3.58
N THR A 224 -10.06 -16.85 -3.89
CA THR A 224 -9.63 -17.30 -5.22
C THR A 224 -10.68 -16.97 -6.28
N LEU A 225 -11.94 -17.35 -6.04
CA LEU A 225 -13.05 -17.07 -6.97
C LEU A 225 -13.24 -15.56 -7.15
N LYS A 226 -13.13 -14.79 -6.07
CA LYS A 226 -13.27 -13.33 -6.10
C LYS A 226 -12.18 -12.65 -6.93
N VAL A 227 -10.92 -13.00 -6.71
CA VAL A 227 -9.80 -12.42 -7.47
C VAL A 227 -9.90 -12.77 -8.95
N ALA A 228 -10.24 -14.02 -9.29
CA ALA A 228 -10.45 -14.45 -10.68
C ALA A 228 -11.60 -13.70 -11.36
N TYR A 229 -12.72 -13.54 -10.65
CA TYR A 229 -13.89 -12.80 -11.16
C TYR A 229 -13.56 -11.32 -11.38
N VAL A 230 -12.97 -10.65 -10.38
CA VAL A 230 -12.59 -9.23 -10.48
C VAL A 230 -11.64 -9.00 -11.66
N TYR A 231 -10.66 -9.88 -11.85
CA TYR A 231 -9.78 -9.82 -13.00
C TYR A 231 -10.54 -9.91 -14.34
N ARG A 232 -11.47 -10.86 -14.47
CA ARG A 232 -12.29 -10.99 -15.69
C ARG A 232 -13.18 -9.77 -15.91
N VAL A 233 -13.67 -9.14 -14.84
CA VAL A 233 -14.46 -7.90 -14.90
C VAL A 233 -13.63 -6.72 -15.39
N GLN A 234 -12.43 -6.53 -14.82
CA GLN A 234 -11.52 -5.44 -15.18
C GLN A 234 -11.01 -5.54 -16.62
N ASN A 235 -10.89 -6.76 -17.15
CA ASN A 235 -10.42 -7.03 -18.50
C ASN A 235 -11.56 -7.25 -19.51
N ARG A 236 -12.77 -6.75 -19.23
CA ARG A 236 -13.87 -6.73 -20.20
C ARG A 236 -13.61 -5.70 -21.30
N PRO A 237 -14.20 -5.89 -22.51
CA PRO A 237 -14.14 -4.88 -23.56
C PRO A 237 -14.69 -3.52 -23.08
N PRO A 238 -14.11 -2.39 -23.56
CA PRO A 238 -14.63 -1.05 -23.27
C PRO A 238 -16.12 -0.93 -23.62
N GLY A 239 -16.89 -0.26 -22.74
CA GLY A 239 -18.35 -0.13 -22.90
C GLY A 239 -19.19 -1.26 -22.30
N SER A 240 -18.54 -2.21 -21.63
CA SER A 240 -19.25 -3.22 -20.84
C SER A 240 -20.02 -2.60 -19.67
N ALA A 241 -21.19 -3.16 -19.34
CA ALA A 241 -22.05 -2.65 -18.27
C ALA A 241 -21.34 -2.65 -16.91
N LEU A 242 -21.61 -1.63 -16.10
CA LEU A 242 -21.16 -1.55 -14.70
C LEU A 242 -21.70 -2.75 -13.91
N ILE A 243 -20.81 -3.44 -13.21
CA ILE A 243 -21.14 -4.64 -12.46
C ILE A 243 -21.23 -4.28 -10.99
N LYS A 244 -22.25 -4.84 -10.32
CA LYS A 244 -22.40 -4.70 -8.88
C LYS A 244 -21.18 -5.28 -8.14
N PRO A 245 -20.67 -4.59 -7.09
CA PRO A 245 -19.60 -5.10 -6.26
C PRO A 245 -19.86 -6.52 -5.78
N VAL A 246 -18.78 -7.30 -5.65
CA VAL A 246 -18.84 -8.67 -5.14
C VAL A 246 -18.74 -8.65 -3.61
N SER A 247 -19.86 -8.97 -2.95
CA SER A 247 -19.91 -9.26 -1.51
C SER A 247 -19.56 -10.75 -1.28
N ASN A 248 -20.23 -11.42 -0.37
CA ASN A 248 -19.99 -12.83 0.00
C ASN A 248 -20.67 -13.81 -0.98
N ASP A 249 -20.77 -13.46 -2.25
CA ASP A 249 -21.54 -14.22 -3.25
C ASP A 249 -20.90 -15.58 -3.55
N PHE A 250 -19.58 -15.71 -3.39
CA PHE A 250 -18.86 -16.97 -3.61
C PHE A 250 -18.93 -17.94 -2.41
N GLN A 251 -19.56 -17.54 -1.30
CA GLN A 251 -19.99 -18.45 -0.23
C GLN A 251 -21.37 -19.05 -0.52
N ASN A 252 -21.81 -19.03 -1.76
CA ASN A 252 -23.05 -19.67 -2.20
C ASN A 252 -22.88 -20.13 -3.65
N ILE A 253 -23.11 -21.41 -3.91
CA ILE A 253 -22.87 -22.02 -5.23
C ILE A 253 -23.73 -21.32 -6.31
N ASP A 254 -25.02 -21.12 -6.06
CA ASP A 254 -25.93 -20.53 -7.06
C ASP A 254 -25.61 -19.06 -7.36
N LYS A 255 -25.24 -18.29 -6.33
CA LYS A 255 -24.78 -16.91 -6.52
C LYS A 255 -23.45 -16.88 -7.28
N GLY A 256 -22.52 -17.77 -6.93
CA GLY A 256 -21.26 -17.94 -7.65
C GLY A 256 -21.46 -18.27 -9.13
N ARG A 257 -22.36 -19.22 -9.44
CA ARG A 257 -22.77 -19.55 -10.81
C ARG A 257 -23.30 -18.32 -11.55
N LYS A 258 -24.26 -17.60 -10.95
CA LYS A 258 -24.83 -16.39 -11.56
C LYS A 258 -23.80 -15.32 -11.88
N ARG A 259 -22.77 -15.17 -11.04
CA ARG A 259 -21.67 -14.23 -11.31
C ARG A 259 -20.86 -14.68 -12.53
N PHE A 260 -20.44 -15.94 -12.59
CA PHE A 260 -19.63 -16.43 -13.70
C PHE A 260 -20.43 -16.69 -15.00
N ASP A 261 -21.75 -16.80 -14.92
CA ASP A 261 -22.64 -16.89 -16.08
C ASP A 261 -22.55 -15.66 -17.00
N GLU A 262 -22.20 -14.50 -16.45
CA GLU A 262 -21.87 -13.28 -17.22
C GLU A 262 -20.70 -13.48 -18.21
N PHE A 263 -19.90 -14.52 -18.00
CA PHE A 263 -18.79 -14.94 -18.84
C PHE A 263 -19.07 -16.24 -19.60
N SER A 264 -20.33 -16.69 -19.61
CA SER A 264 -20.76 -18.00 -20.15
C SER A 264 -19.94 -19.17 -19.59
N PHE A 265 -19.64 -19.11 -18.30
CA PHE A 265 -18.78 -20.07 -17.61
C PHE A 265 -19.44 -20.53 -16.30
N ASP A 266 -19.53 -21.84 -16.10
CA ASP A 266 -19.89 -22.42 -14.80
C ASP A 266 -18.63 -22.99 -14.13
N PRO A 267 -18.16 -22.39 -13.01
CA PRO A 267 -17.00 -22.89 -12.28
C PRO A 267 -17.24 -24.26 -11.62
N PHE A 268 -18.51 -24.65 -11.42
CA PHE A 268 -18.89 -25.89 -10.74
C PHE A 268 -19.30 -27.01 -11.69
N ALA A 269 -19.16 -26.83 -13.01
CA ALA A 269 -19.68 -27.77 -14.01
C ALA A 269 -19.06 -29.18 -13.94
N GLU A 270 -17.87 -29.32 -13.35
CA GLU A 270 -17.20 -30.61 -13.19
C GLU A 270 -17.71 -31.41 -11.99
N LEU A 271 -18.45 -30.79 -11.08
CA LEU A 271 -18.96 -31.46 -9.89
C LEU A 271 -20.32 -32.09 -10.18
N ASP A 272 -20.49 -33.35 -9.76
CA ASP A 272 -21.79 -34.00 -9.82
C ASP A 272 -22.74 -33.51 -8.70
N ALA A 273 -23.99 -33.98 -8.71
CA ALA A 273 -25.00 -33.56 -7.75
C ALA A 273 -24.66 -33.92 -6.29
N ALA A 274 -23.98 -35.04 -6.04
CA ALA A 274 -23.58 -35.45 -4.70
C ALA A 274 -22.41 -34.59 -4.22
N GLU A 275 -21.43 -34.32 -5.09
CA GLU A 275 -20.30 -33.45 -4.82
C GLU A 275 -20.73 -32.01 -4.54
N LEU A 276 -21.69 -31.48 -5.31
CA LEU A 276 -22.30 -30.17 -5.07
C LEU A 276 -23.02 -30.11 -3.71
N ALA A 277 -23.69 -31.18 -3.30
CA ALA A 277 -24.33 -31.27 -2.00
C ALA A 277 -23.29 -31.24 -0.86
N VAL A 278 -22.19 -31.98 -0.99
CA VAL A 278 -21.08 -31.95 -0.02
C VAL A 278 -20.44 -30.56 0.05
N LEU A 279 -20.21 -29.93 -1.10
CA LEU A 279 -19.65 -28.58 -1.15
C LEU A 279 -20.59 -27.56 -0.48
N SER A 280 -21.88 -27.60 -0.79
CA SER A 280 -22.90 -26.72 -0.19
C SER A 280 -22.99 -26.90 1.33
N LEU A 281 -22.97 -28.15 1.80
CA LEU A 281 -23.04 -28.46 3.23
C LEU A 281 -21.86 -27.85 3.99
N ASN A 282 -20.63 -28.01 3.48
CA ASN A 282 -19.44 -27.46 4.13
C ASN A 282 -19.41 -25.92 4.09
N ILE A 283 -19.81 -25.31 2.98
CA ILE A 283 -19.96 -23.84 2.92
C ILE A 283 -20.93 -23.34 4.01
N GLN A 284 -22.04 -24.06 4.25
CA GLN A 284 -23.00 -23.72 5.30
C GLN A 284 -22.45 -23.91 6.73
N LYS A 285 -21.59 -24.93 6.96
CA LYS A 285 -20.96 -25.17 8.28
C LYS A 285 -20.19 -23.95 8.80
N ARG A 286 -19.66 -23.08 7.93
CA ARG A 286 -18.97 -21.84 8.31
C ARG A 286 -19.78 -20.98 9.26
N HIS A 287 -21.09 -20.81 9.01
CA HIS A 287 -21.92 -19.96 9.86
C HIS A 287 -21.93 -20.46 11.32
N LEU A 288 -21.96 -21.77 11.50
CA LEU A 288 -21.90 -22.38 12.81
C LEU A 288 -20.52 -22.22 13.44
N ILE A 289 -19.46 -22.58 12.71
CA ILE A 289 -18.08 -22.55 13.21
C ILE A 289 -17.64 -21.12 13.57
N GLY A 290 -17.86 -20.16 12.65
CA GLY A 290 -17.35 -18.79 12.79
C GLY A 290 -18.24 -17.84 13.60
N HIS A 291 -19.54 -18.12 13.73
CA HIS A 291 -20.47 -17.17 14.38
C HIS A 291 -21.35 -17.79 15.48
N ASN A 292 -21.46 -19.11 15.58
CA ASN A 292 -22.28 -19.78 16.58
C ASN A 292 -21.48 -20.71 17.51
N LEU A 293 -20.16 -20.50 17.63
CA LEU A 293 -19.25 -21.33 18.44
C LEU A 293 -19.35 -22.83 18.11
N GLY A 294 -19.66 -23.16 16.86
CA GLY A 294 -19.89 -24.52 16.40
C GLY A 294 -21.25 -25.12 16.79
N VAL A 295 -22.15 -24.39 17.43
CA VAL A 295 -23.47 -24.89 17.82
C VAL A 295 -24.41 -24.91 16.62
N VAL A 296 -25.13 -26.01 16.41
CA VAL A 296 -26.12 -26.18 15.33
C VAL A 296 -27.35 -25.32 15.59
N ASP A 297 -27.71 -24.48 14.62
CA ASP A 297 -28.92 -23.67 14.63
C ASP A 297 -30.10 -24.34 13.89
N ALA A 298 -31.30 -23.73 13.97
CA ALA A 298 -32.50 -24.27 13.35
C ALA A 298 -32.43 -24.27 11.82
N LYS A 299 -31.67 -23.35 11.23
CA LYS A 299 -31.51 -23.22 9.78
C LYS A 299 -30.62 -24.33 9.23
N PHE A 300 -29.56 -24.71 9.94
CA PHE A 300 -28.68 -25.80 9.56
C PHE A 300 -29.32 -27.17 9.80
N ALA A 301 -30.06 -27.34 10.90
CA ALA A 301 -30.78 -28.59 11.20
C ALA A 301 -31.83 -28.96 10.13
N GLN A 302 -32.38 -27.96 9.41
CA GLN A 302 -33.28 -28.21 8.27
C GLN A 302 -32.57 -28.81 7.05
N HIS A 303 -31.26 -28.55 6.89
CA HIS A 303 -30.49 -28.96 5.71
C HIS A 303 -29.62 -30.20 5.97
N ALA A 304 -29.23 -30.45 7.22
CA ALA A 304 -28.41 -31.59 7.62
C ALA A 304 -29.24 -32.58 8.47
N LYS A 305 -29.67 -33.68 7.86
CA LYS A 305 -30.57 -34.68 8.48
C LYS A 305 -30.06 -35.28 9.80
N GLU A 306 -28.73 -35.31 9.98
CA GLU A 306 -28.08 -35.89 11.15
C GLU A 306 -27.75 -34.83 12.22
N ALA A 307 -27.88 -33.54 11.91
CA ALA A 307 -27.55 -32.45 12.82
C ALA A 307 -28.72 -32.15 13.76
N LYS A 308 -28.46 -32.18 15.07
CA LYS A 308 -29.46 -31.86 16.11
C LYS A 308 -29.29 -30.44 16.58
N LEU A 309 -30.42 -29.73 16.69
CA LEU A 309 -30.46 -28.36 17.20
C LEU A 309 -29.82 -28.25 18.59
N GLY A 310 -28.90 -27.31 18.76
CA GLY A 310 -28.23 -27.04 20.03
C GLY A 310 -27.03 -27.94 20.35
N GLU A 311 -26.72 -28.93 19.53
CA GLU A 311 -25.48 -29.72 19.65
C GLU A 311 -24.33 -29.04 18.90
N THR A 312 -23.08 -29.36 19.27
CA THR A 312 -21.90 -28.94 18.52
C THR A 312 -21.84 -29.71 17.20
N VAL A 313 -21.65 -29.00 16.09
CA VAL A 313 -21.51 -29.59 14.76
C VAL A 313 -20.28 -30.49 14.72
N GLU A 314 -20.43 -31.69 14.17
CA GLU A 314 -19.31 -32.60 14.03
C GLU A 314 -18.37 -32.14 12.91
N LEU A 315 -17.09 -32.01 13.25
CA LEU A 315 -16.01 -31.72 12.33
C LEU A 315 -15.15 -32.96 12.15
N VAL A 316 -15.26 -33.57 10.97
CA VAL A 316 -14.52 -34.78 10.61
C VAL A 316 -13.34 -34.41 9.72
N ALA A 317 -12.15 -34.89 10.09
CA ALA A 317 -10.91 -34.66 9.35
C ALA A 317 -11.00 -35.07 7.87
N ALA A 318 -11.69 -36.17 7.58
CA ALA A 318 -11.92 -36.64 6.21
C ALA A 318 -12.80 -35.68 5.40
N ASP A 319 -13.84 -35.12 6.01
CA ASP A 319 -14.76 -34.16 5.36
C ASP A 319 -14.05 -32.87 4.97
N ILE A 320 -13.17 -32.35 5.84
CA ILE A 320 -12.40 -31.12 5.55
C ILE A 320 -11.45 -31.34 4.37
N ARG A 321 -10.80 -32.51 4.30
CA ARG A 321 -9.95 -32.87 3.16
C ARG A 321 -10.76 -33.06 1.88
N ALA A 322 -11.93 -33.69 1.97
CA ALA A 322 -12.85 -33.83 0.83
C ALA A 322 -13.34 -32.46 0.35
N PHE A 323 -13.69 -31.56 1.26
CA PHE A 323 -14.07 -30.18 0.96
C PHE A 323 -12.94 -29.43 0.24
N ALA A 324 -11.71 -29.50 0.75
CA ALA A 324 -10.55 -28.92 0.09
C ALA A 324 -10.31 -29.50 -1.32
N ALA A 325 -10.49 -30.82 -1.49
CA ALA A 325 -10.35 -31.49 -2.78
C ALA A 325 -11.40 -31.04 -3.81
N LEU A 326 -12.67 -30.89 -3.39
CA LEU A 326 -13.74 -30.36 -4.23
C LEU A 326 -13.48 -28.91 -4.65
N CYS A 327 -13.11 -28.05 -3.70
CA CYS A 327 -12.70 -26.67 -3.99
C CYS A 327 -11.52 -26.60 -4.97
N LYS A 328 -10.54 -27.50 -4.82
CA LYS A 328 -9.38 -27.57 -5.72
C LYS A 328 -9.77 -27.87 -7.16
N ARG A 329 -10.76 -28.72 -7.40
CA ARG A 329 -11.28 -29.00 -8.76
C ARG A 329 -11.93 -27.77 -9.38
N VAL A 330 -12.78 -27.08 -8.61
CA VAL A 330 -13.42 -25.82 -9.05
C VAL A 330 -12.37 -24.74 -9.34
N VAL A 331 -11.37 -24.59 -8.48
CA VAL A 331 -10.28 -23.62 -8.70
C VAL A 331 -9.46 -23.99 -9.93
N ARG A 332 -9.16 -25.27 -10.16
CA ARG A 332 -8.45 -25.71 -11.35
C ARG A 332 -9.19 -25.35 -12.63
N ARG A 333 -10.51 -25.53 -12.65
CA ARG A 333 -11.35 -25.13 -13.78
C ARG A 333 -11.30 -23.62 -14.06
N ILE A 334 -11.29 -22.79 -13.01
CA ILE A 334 -11.12 -21.34 -13.13
C ILE A 334 -9.71 -20.98 -13.62
N ASP A 335 -8.69 -21.67 -13.12
CA ASP A 335 -7.30 -21.50 -13.55
C ASP A 335 -7.12 -21.84 -15.04
N ASP A 336 -7.78 -22.89 -15.52
CA ASP A 336 -7.81 -23.27 -16.93
C ASP A 336 -8.53 -22.22 -17.79
N MET A 337 -9.66 -21.69 -17.32
CA MET A 337 -10.33 -20.54 -17.97
C MET A 337 -9.39 -19.34 -18.11
N LEU A 338 -8.57 -19.02 -17.10
CA LEU A 338 -7.58 -17.95 -17.20
C LEU A 338 -6.45 -18.27 -18.19
N GLY A 339 -6.13 -19.55 -18.37
CA GLY A 339 -5.19 -20.04 -19.37
C GLY A 339 -5.59 -19.69 -20.80
N ASP A 340 -6.89 -19.54 -21.07
CA ASP A 340 -7.41 -19.17 -22.39
C ASP A 340 -7.48 -17.65 -22.60
N VAL A 341 -7.42 -16.86 -21.53
CA VAL A 341 -7.48 -15.40 -21.61
C VAL A 341 -6.10 -14.84 -22.02
N PRO A 342 -6.01 -13.94 -23.01
CA PRO A 342 -4.77 -13.23 -23.30
C PRO A 342 -4.42 -12.32 -22.12
N LEU A 343 -3.13 -12.21 -21.80
CA LEU A 343 -2.69 -11.24 -20.81
C LEU A 343 -3.00 -9.82 -21.31
N PRO A 344 -3.34 -8.88 -20.41
CA PRO A 344 -3.55 -7.50 -20.81
C PRO A 344 -2.30 -6.95 -21.50
N PRO A 345 -2.45 -6.00 -22.43
CA PRO A 345 -1.31 -5.34 -23.04
C PRO A 345 -0.42 -4.73 -21.94
N PRO A 346 0.87 -4.50 -22.25
CA PRO A 346 1.73 -3.68 -21.40
C PRO A 346 1.00 -2.38 -21.03
N ALA A 347 1.26 -1.86 -19.84
CA ALA A 347 0.82 -0.51 -19.51
C ALA A 347 1.55 0.47 -20.44
N GLY A 348 0.98 0.69 -21.62
CA GLY A 348 1.48 1.57 -22.66
C GLY A 348 0.30 2.32 -23.21
N GLU A 349 0.22 3.59 -22.85
CA GLU A 349 -0.56 4.63 -23.54
C GLU A 349 -1.94 4.13 -24.02
N THR A 350 -2.82 3.72 -23.10
CA THR A 350 -4.24 3.96 -23.37
C THR A 350 -4.33 5.44 -23.69
N GLU A 351 -4.67 5.73 -24.95
CA GLU A 351 -4.93 7.05 -25.50
C GLU A 351 -5.34 7.99 -24.36
N GLU A 352 -4.56 9.05 -24.20
CA GLU A 352 -5.00 10.31 -23.61
C GLU A 352 -6.33 10.67 -24.26
N LYS A 353 -7.44 10.11 -23.75
CA LYS A 353 -8.75 10.72 -23.87
C LYS A 353 -8.68 11.93 -22.98
N ALA A 354 -8.12 12.99 -23.57
CA ALA A 354 -8.19 14.39 -23.16
C ALA A 354 -8.58 14.57 -21.69
N MET A 355 -7.62 14.30 -20.80
CA MET A 355 -7.63 14.88 -19.46
C MET A 355 -6.44 15.84 -19.40
N PRO A 356 -6.67 17.10 -19.02
CA PRO A 356 -5.69 18.15 -19.22
C PRO A 356 -4.49 17.96 -18.29
N SER A 357 -3.29 18.00 -18.88
CA SER A 357 -2.02 18.44 -18.30
C SER A 357 -1.68 17.95 -16.89
N ALA A 358 -0.72 17.01 -16.82
CA ALA A 358 0.28 16.81 -15.77
C ALA A 358 0.07 17.67 -14.50
N THR A 359 -0.65 17.14 -13.51
CA THR A 359 -0.72 17.77 -12.18
C THR A 359 0.35 17.13 -11.30
N GLU A 360 1.35 17.92 -10.93
CA GLU A 360 2.36 17.57 -9.93
C GLU A 360 1.69 17.00 -8.68
N THR A 361 2.00 15.75 -8.32
CA THR A 361 1.55 15.17 -7.06
C THR A 361 2.28 15.83 -5.88
N VAL A 362 1.59 16.05 -4.78
CA VAL A 362 2.15 16.60 -3.54
C VAL A 362 2.49 15.44 -2.62
N ALA A 363 3.75 15.34 -2.20
CA ALA A 363 4.24 14.25 -1.37
C ALA A 363 3.92 12.85 -1.96
N ASP A 364 3.25 11.99 -1.18
CA ASP A 364 2.86 10.63 -1.56
C ASP A 364 1.35 10.52 -1.91
N LEU A 365 0.65 11.65 -1.99
CA LEU A 365 -0.78 11.71 -2.33
C LEU A 365 -1.04 11.29 -3.79
N THR A 366 -2.24 10.75 -4.02
CA THR A 366 -2.82 10.52 -5.33
C THR A 366 -2.92 11.83 -6.14
N PRO A 367 -3.00 11.78 -7.48
CA PRO A 367 -3.24 12.97 -8.32
C PRO A 367 -4.52 13.71 -7.93
N GLU A 368 -5.60 12.98 -7.64
CA GLU A 368 -6.88 13.51 -7.20
C GLU A 368 -6.77 14.12 -5.81
N GLY A 369 -6.16 13.43 -4.84
CA GLY A 369 -5.87 13.96 -3.51
C GLY A 369 -5.01 15.22 -3.55
N SER A 370 -3.99 15.23 -4.41
CA SER A 370 -3.15 16.40 -4.67
C SER A 370 -3.93 17.55 -5.28
N ALA A 371 -4.79 17.29 -6.26
CA ALA A 371 -5.61 18.32 -6.90
C ALA A 371 -6.63 18.91 -5.93
N VAL A 372 -7.31 18.06 -5.15
CA VAL A 372 -8.25 18.46 -4.10
C VAL A 372 -7.52 19.26 -3.01
N GLY A 373 -6.38 18.79 -2.52
CA GLY A 373 -5.58 19.50 -1.51
C GLY A 373 -5.08 20.86 -2.00
N LYS A 374 -4.62 20.96 -3.26
CA LYS A 374 -4.24 22.23 -3.90
C LYS A 374 -5.43 23.19 -4.00
N TRP A 375 -6.60 22.68 -4.35
CA TRP A 375 -7.81 23.48 -4.44
C TRP A 375 -8.26 23.98 -3.05
N ILE A 376 -8.29 23.10 -2.04
CA ILE A 376 -8.58 23.46 -0.64
C ILE A 376 -7.61 24.56 -0.18
N CYS A 377 -6.31 24.37 -0.37
CA CYS A 377 -5.28 25.35 0.00
C CYS A 377 -5.53 26.74 -0.61
N LYS A 378 -5.87 26.80 -1.90
CA LYS A 378 -6.15 28.04 -2.65
C LYS A 378 -7.50 28.67 -2.31
N ALA A 379 -8.48 27.88 -1.90
CA ALA A 379 -9.79 28.36 -1.49
C ALA A 379 -9.76 29.04 -0.11
N SER A 380 -8.75 28.76 0.71
CA SER A 380 -8.59 29.42 2.02
C SER A 380 -8.14 30.88 1.88
N VAL A 381 -8.94 31.78 2.44
CA VAL A 381 -8.68 33.23 2.44
C VAL A 381 -7.73 33.65 3.56
N ASP A 382 -7.81 32.98 4.71
CA ASP A 382 -7.11 33.36 5.94
C ASP A 382 -6.13 32.31 6.46
N GLY A 383 -6.10 31.10 5.89
CA GLY A 383 -5.17 30.04 6.31
C GLY A 383 -5.55 29.39 7.64
N LEU A 384 -6.83 29.47 8.05
CA LEU A 384 -7.34 28.82 9.24
C LEU A 384 -8.06 27.50 8.91
N PRO A 385 -8.05 26.51 9.82
CA PRO A 385 -8.94 25.35 9.78
C PRO A 385 -10.41 25.74 9.65
N TRP A 386 -11.15 25.12 8.72
CA TRP A 386 -12.58 25.37 8.51
C TRP A 386 -13.33 24.13 8.06
N HIS A 387 -14.66 24.20 8.10
CA HIS A 387 -15.52 23.18 7.50
C HIS A 387 -15.67 23.44 6.01
N LEU A 388 -15.25 22.47 5.21
CA LEU A 388 -15.36 22.58 3.76
C LEU A 388 -16.80 22.34 3.32
N ASP A 389 -17.29 23.19 2.43
CA ASP A 389 -18.61 23.07 1.82
C ASP A 389 -18.58 21.96 0.74
N GLU A 390 -19.46 20.97 0.89
CA GLU A 390 -19.56 19.81 0.00
C GLU A 390 -19.96 20.22 -1.42
N ASP A 391 -20.92 21.13 -1.57
CA ASP A 391 -21.40 21.59 -2.87
C ASP A 391 -20.31 22.37 -3.60
N ALA A 392 -19.53 23.17 -2.87
CA ALA A 392 -18.37 23.87 -3.42
C ALA A 392 -17.28 22.90 -3.90
N LEU A 393 -17.03 21.81 -3.16
CA LEU A 393 -16.08 20.77 -3.56
C LEU A 393 -16.55 20.03 -4.81
N ILE A 394 -17.82 19.61 -4.86
CA ILE A 394 -18.39 18.93 -6.02
C ILE A 394 -18.36 19.85 -7.26
N ALA A 395 -18.71 21.13 -7.09
CA ALA A 395 -18.70 22.11 -8.17
C ALA A 395 -17.28 22.38 -8.72
N ALA A 396 -16.25 22.30 -7.87
CA ALA A 396 -14.86 22.49 -8.28
C ALA A 396 -14.29 21.34 -9.10
N PHE A 397 -14.85 20.13 -8.97
CA PHE A 397 -14.37 18.92 -9.63
C PHE A 397 -15.49 18.20 -10.41
N PRO A 398 -16.08 18.83 -11.45
CA PRO A 398 -17.22 18.26 -12.19
C PRO A 398 -16.91 16.96 -12.95
N ASN A 399 -15.62 16.66 -13.13
CA ASN A 399 -15.15 15.45 -13.83
C ASN A 399 -14.83 14.29 -12.87
N LEU A 400 -14.87 14.52 -11.55
CA LEU A 400 -14.67 13.47 -10.55
C LEU A 400 -16.03 12.96 -10.05
N SER A 401 -16.16 11.65 -9.92
CA SER A 401 -17.33 11.07 -9.26
C SER A 401 -17.29 11.34 -7.75
N THR A 402 -18.44 11.24 -7.09
CA THR A 402 -18.52 11.34 -5.62
C THR A 402 -17.62 10.32 -4.92
N ASP A 403 -17.46 9.13 -5.48
CA ASP A 403 -16.58 8.09 -4.93
C ASP A 403 -15.10 8.46 -5.07
N GLN A 404 -14.71 9.06 -6.20
CA GLN A 404 -13.34 9.55 -6.41
C GLN A 404 -13.01 10.74 -5.49
N LEU A 405 -13.99 11.63 -5.24
CA LEU A 405 -13.83 12.70 -4.26
C LEU A 405 -13.72 12.14 -2.84
N ALA A 406 -14.50 11.13 -2.48
CA ALA A 406 -14.40 10.46 -1.19
C ALA A 406 -13.03 9.81 -0.97
N GLU A 407 -12.50 9.15 -2.00
CA GLU A 407 -11.16 8.54 -1.98
C GLU A 407 -10.05 9.60 -1.88
N ALA A 408 -10.14 10.69 -2.66
CA ALA A 408 -9.20 11.81 -2.58
C ALA A 408 -9.20 12.48 -1.19
N LEU A 409 -10.37 12.58 -0.54
CA LEU A 409 -10.48 13.09 0.83
C LEU A 409 -9.92 12.11 1.86
N ALA A 410 -10.10 10.80 1.66
CA ALA A 410 -9.52 9.77 2.52
C ALA A 410 -7.99 9.77 2.41
N ASP A 411 -7.45 9.93 1.20
CA ASP A 411 -6.01 10.06 0.94
C ASP A 411 -5.41 11.29 1.63
N LEU A 412 -6.09 12.45 1.59
CA LEU A 412 -5.69 13.63 2.38
C LEU A 412 -5.79 13.41 3.89
N ALA A 413 -6.70 12.55 4.36
CA ALA A 413 -6.89 12.29 5.78
C ALA A 413 -5.81 11.39 6.38
N GLU A 414 -5.18 10.51 5.59
CA GLU A 414 -4.07 9.65 6.05
C GLU A 414 -2.86 10.45 6.52
N ASP A 415 -2.62 11.61 5.91
CA ASP A 415 -1.55 12.56 6.28
C ASP A 415 -2.05 13.69 7.21
N ASP A 416 -3.21 13.51 7.85
CA ASP A 416 -3.85 14.48 8.77
C ASP A 416 -4.17 15.85 8.15
N TYR A 417 -4.21 15.99 6.82
CA TYR A 417 -4.54 17.26 6.15
C TYR A 417 -6.02 17.64 6.29
N VAL A 418 -6.90 16.65 6.42
CA VAL A 418 -8.32 16.82 6.71
C VAL A 418 -8.77 15.79 7.74
N SER A 419 -9.77 16.14 8.54
CA SER A 419 -10.51 15.15 9.35
C SER A 419 -11.90 14.92 8.77
N LEU A 420 -12.30 13.66 8.72
CA LEU A 420 -13.55 13.20 8.11
C LEU A 420 -14.50 12.70 9.20
N ALA A 421 -15.75 13.18 9.17
CA ALA A 421 -16.81 12.66 10.03
C ALA A 421 -17.95 12.09 9.18
N HIS A 422 -18.14 10.77 9.25
CA HIS A 422 -19.15 10.05 8.47
C HIS A 422 -20.54 10.15 9.10
N THR A 423 -21.54 10.47 8.29
CA THR A 423 -22.96 10.41 8.67
C THR A 423 -23.64 9.26 7.90
N ILE A 424 -24.74 8.73 8.45
CA ILE A 424 -25.42 7.54 7.90
C ILE A 424 -26.12 7.82 6.56
N SER A 425 -26.39 9.09 6.25
CA SER A 425 -27.25 9.51 5.12
C SER A 425 -26.53 10.28 4.01
N GLU A 426 -25.34 10.80 4.23
CA GLU A 426 -24.59 11.61 3.25
C GLU A 426 -23.50 10.75 2.59
N ARG A 427 -23.25 10.97 1.30
CA ARG A 427 -22.27 10.19 0.53
C ARG A 427 -20.84 10.67 0.74
N LEU A 428 -20.63 11.98 0.92
CA LEU A 428 -19.35 12.53 1.35
C LEU A 428 -19.34 12.73 2.86
N PRO A 429 -18.22 12.45 3.55
CA PRO A 429 -18.09 12.78 4.95
C PRO A 429 -18.09 14.30 5.15
N ARG A 430 -18.43 14.75 6.36
CA ARG A 430 -18.15 16.13 6.74
C ARG A 430 -16.65 16.33 6.82
N ILE A 431 -16.16 17.33 6.10
CA ILE A 431 -14.73 17.59 5.95
C ILE A 431 -14.36 18.79 6.82
N HIS A 432 -13.37 18.61 7.68
CA HIS A 432 -12.76 19.69 8.43
C HIS A 432 -11.28 19.77 8.07
N VAL A 433 -10.88 20.89 7.47
CA VAL A 433 -9.51 21.13 7.02
C VAL A 433 -8.61 21.36 8.22
N ARG A 434 -7.42 20.77 8.23
CA ARG A 434 -6.42 20.89 9.29
C ARG A 434 -5.31 21.86 8.91
N GLU A 435 -4.54 22.28 9.91
CA GLU A 435 -3.42 23.20 9.73
C GLU A 435 -2.29 22.58 8.90
N ASP A 436 -2.05 21.26 9.06
CA ASP A 436 -1.02 20.49 8.36
C ASP A 436 -1.13 20.56 6.83
N LEU A 437 -2.35 20.77 6.32
CA LEU A 437 -2.59 21.00 4.90
C LEU A 437 -1.83 22.24 4.43
N PHE A 438 -1.89 23.36 5.15
CA PHE A 438 -1.21 24.58 4.76
C PHE A 438 0.31 24.46 4.86
N LEU A 439 0.81 23.77 5.89
CA LEU A 439 2.25 23.55 6.06
C LEU A 439 2.86 22.79 4.88
N THR A 440 2.09 21.89 4.28
CA THR A 440 2.54 21.08 3.13
C THR A 440 2.27 21.77 1.80
N PHE A 441 1.07 22.33 1.63
CA PHE A 441 0.60 22.83 0.34
C PHE A 441 0.94 24.30 0.09
N ASP A 442 1.15 25.13 1.11
CA ASP A 442 1.48 26.55 0.89
C ASP A 442 2.77 26.72 0.08
N PRO A 443 3.90 26.03 0.35
CA PRO A 443 5.12 26.16 -0.48
C PRO A 443 4.95 25.75 -1.95
N ILE A 444 3.85 25.06 -2.27
CA ILE A 444 3.55 24.48 -3.59
C ILE A 444 2.51 25.32 -4.32
N CYS A 445 1.48 25.75 -3.60
CA CYS A 445 0.31 26.44 -4.16
C CYS A 445 0.44 27.95 -4.08
N MET A 446 1.20 28.42 -3.10
CA MET A 446 1.35 29.81 -2.72
C MET A 446 2.84 30.16 -2.80
N GLU A 447 3.17 31.41 -3.08
CA GLU A 447 4.56 31.89 -2.99
C GLU A 447 4.96 32.15 -1.53
N SER A 448 4.58 31.25 -0.62
CA SER A 448 4.78 31.38 0.83
C SER A 448 5.23 30.07 1.45
N ASP A 449 6.12 30.17 2.44
CA ASP A 449 6.65 29.04 3.18
C ASP A 449 6.33 29.24 4.67
N PRO A 450 5.32 28.54 5.22
CA PRO A 450 4.94 28.65 6.63
C PRO A 450 6.09 28.38 7.60
N VAL A 451 7.06 27.54 7.21
CA VAL A 451 8.25 27.26 8.04
C VAL A 451 9.16 28.48 8.12
N ALA A 452 9.44 29.11 6.98
CA ALA A 452 10.24 30.34 6.92
C ALA A 452 9.53 31.52 7.60
N ASP A 453 8.20 31.58 7.51
CA ASP A 453 7.39 32.60 8.15
C ASP A 453 7.33 32.39 9.68
N ALA A 454 7.23 31.15 10.15
CA ALA A 454 7.30 30.84 11.57
C ALA A 454 8.66 31.24 12.17
N LEU A 455 9.77 31.00 11.46
CA LEU A 455 11.10 31.43 11.88
C LEU A 455 11.23 32.97 12.02
N GLN A 456 10.49 33.74 11.22
CA GLN A 456 10.43 35.20 11.36
C GLN A 456 9.58 35.65 12.55
N LEU A 457 8.52 34.92 12.90
CA LEU A 457 7.64 35.23 14.03
C LEU A 457 8.22 34.83 15.39
N ILE A 458 9.02 33.76 15.46
CA ILE A 458 9.58 33.21 16.71
C ILE A 458 10.31 34.27 17.56
N PRO A 459 11.20 35.13 17.02
CA PRO A 459 11.85 36.17 17.81
C PRO A 459 10.86 37.18 18.43
N LEU A 460 9.80 37.56 17.68
CA LEU A 460 8.78 38.50 18.14
C LEU A 460 7.92 37.88 19.26
N VAL A 461 7.61 36.59 19.16
CA VAL A 461 6.92 35.82 20.21
C VAL A 461 7.78 35.69 21.46
N LEU A 462 9.05 35.33 21.31
CA LEU A 462 9.98 35.16 22.43
C LEU A 462 10.32 36.47 23.15
N ALA A 463 10.06 37.64 22.56
CA ALA A 463 10.27 38.92 23.20
C ALA A 463 9.17 39.31 24.23
N LYS A 464 8.08 38.54 24.31
CA LYS A 464 6.88 38.87 25.11
C LYS A 464 6.53 37.73 26.07
N ASP A 465 5.91 38.06 27.21
CA ASP A 465 5.33 37.07 28.14
C ASP A 465 3.84 36.80 27.83
N SER A 466 3.17 37.79 27.23
CA SER A 466 1.80 37.70 26.73
C SER A 466 1.77 38.20 25.29
N VAL A 467 1.24 37.38 24.39
CA VAL A 467 1.22 37.66 22.96
C VAL A 467 -0.22 37.91 22.54
N ASN A 468 -0.54 39.14 22.16
CA ASN A 468 -1.77 39.47 21.44
C ASN A 468 -1.58 39.12 19.96
N VAL A 469 -2.35 38.17 19.43
CA VAL A 469 -2.14 37.62 18.08
C VAL A 469 -2.46 38.63 16.98
N PRO A 470 -3.59 39.36 17.00
CA PRO A 470 -3.83 40.43 16.02
C PRO A 470 -2.76 41.53 16.04
N GLY A 471 -2.27 41.89 17.23
CA GLY A 471 -1.19 42.87 17.40
C GLY A 471 0.15 42.36 16.87
N LEU A 472 0.46 41.08 17.09
CA LEU A 472 1.63 40.42 16.52
C LEU A 472 1.57 40.37 14.99
N HIS A 473 0.40 40.11 14.42
CA HIS A 473 0.18 40.15 12.97
C HIS A 473 0.48 41.54 12.42
N ALA A 474 -0.08 42.60 13.02
CA ALA A 474 0.19 43.98 12.62
C ALA A 474 1.68 44.34 12.69
N GLU A 475 2.39 43.85 13.71
CA GLU A 475 3.84 44.06 13.88
C GLU A 475 4.69 43.29 12.85
N SER A 476 4.24 42.08 12.46
CA SER A 476 4.95 41.24 11.48
C SER A 476 4.91 41.78 10.05
N ALA A 477 3.93 42.64 9.74
CA ALA A 477 3.63 43.13 8.39
C ALA A 477 3.41 42.02 7.33
N MET A 478 3.12 40.79 7.76
CA MET A 478 2.80 39.67 6.88
C MET A 478 1.35 39.75 6.39
N PRO A 479 1.02 39.22 5.20
CA PRO A 479 -0.37 38.97 4.83
C PRO A 479 -1.02 37.95 5.78
N LEU A 480 -2.30 38.16 6.13
CA LEU A 480 -3.03 37.31 7.08
C LEU A 480 -2.97 35.82 6.72
N ARG A 481 -3.14 35.49 5.42
CA ARG A 481 -3.09 34.12 4.88
C ARG A 481 -1.74 33.41 5.09
N ARG A 482 -0.65 34.16 5.21
CA ARG A 482 0.69 33.64 5.52
C ARG A 482 0.97 33.60 7.02
N PHE A 483 0.44 34.59 7.73
CA PHE A 483 0.61 34.73 9.16
C PHE A 483 -0.03 33.59 9.94
N ASN A 484 -1.27 33.21 9.60
CA ASN A 484 -2.05 32.24 10.38
C ASN A 484 -1.45 30.82 10.44
N PRO A 485 -1.03 30.19 9.32
CA PRO A 485 -0.33 28.91 9.38
C PRO A 485 1.00 28.98 10.16
N ALA A 486 1.73 30.08 10.02
CA ALA A 486 3.02 30.26 10.69
C ALA A 486 2.88 30.44 12.22
N ILE A 487 1.87 31.19 12.67
CA ILE A 487 1.62 31.39 14.10
C ILE A 487 0.98 30.16 14.75
N GLY A 488 0.16 29.38 14.02
CA GLY A 488 -0.43 28.15 14.53
C GLY A 488 0.64 27.11 14.92
N MET A 489 1.69 26.94 14.10
CA MET A 489 2.88 26.13 14.44
C MET A 489 3.58 26.54 15.74
N ILE A 490 3.55 27.84 16.09
CA ILE A 490 4.16 28.33 17.32
C ILE A 490 3.20 28.10 18.49
N ILE A 491 1.90 28.31 18.28
CA ILE A 491 0.85 28.07 19.27
C ILE A 491 0.77 26.59 19.66
N SER A 492 1.05 25.66 18.74
CA SER A 492 1.06 24.21 19.03
C SER A 492 2.14 23.79 20.03
N GLU A 493 3.17 24.63 20.25
CA GLU A 493 4.20 24.41 21.29
C GLU A 493 3.81 25.03 22.64
N ILE A 494 2.67 25.73 22.72
CA ILE A 494 2.12 26.31 23.95
C ILE A 494 1.13 25.33 24.58
N GLY A 495 1.26 25.10 25.89
CA GLY A 495 0.31 24.21 26.59
C GLY A 495 -1.12 24.75 26.57
N GLU A 496 -2.11 23.87 26.35
CA GLU A 496 -3.54 24.19 26.13
C GLU A 496 -4.14 25.19 27.14
N ARG A 497 -3.74 25.14 28.43
CA ARG A 497 -4.24 26.06 29.47
C ARG A 497 -3.72 27.50 29.36
N ARG A 498 -2.83 27.79 28.40
CA ARG A 498 -2.21 29.11 28.19
C ARG A 498 -2.55 29.73 26.85
N VAL A 499 -3.37 29.05 26.04
CA VAL A 499 -3.95 29.58 24.80
C VAL A 499 -5.39 30.00 25.12
N SER A 500 -5.77 31.21 24.74
CA SER A 500 -7.14 31.68 24.98
C SER A 500 -8.12 30.93 24.09
N GLY A 501 -9.17 30.35 24.70
CA GLY A 501 -10.29 29.76 23.98
C GLY A 501 -11.37 30.77 23.57
N ALA A 502 -11.16 32.07 23.82
CA ALA A 502 -12.10 33.10 23.40
C ALA A 502 -12.08 33.23 21.87
N TRP A 503 -13.25 33.45 21.27
CA TRP A 503 -13.38 33.61 19.84
C TRP A 503 -12.82 34.96 19.39
N VAL A 504 -12.16 34.96 18.23
CA VAL A 504 -11.68 36.15 17.52
C VAL A 504 -11.82 35.89 16.02
N GLU A 505 -12.25 36.90 15.27
CA GLU A 505 -12.43 36.78 13.82
C GLU A 505 -11.07 36.76 13.10
N GLY A 506 -10.85 35.78 12.23
CA GLY A 506 -9.69 35.71 11.34
C GLY A 506 -8.35 35.34 11.98
N TYR A 507 -8.32 34.95 13.26
CA TYR A 507 -7.12 34.48 13.96
C TYR A 507 -7.39 33.19 14.75
N PRO A 508 -6.38 32.33 14.98
CA PRO A 508 -6.58 31.07 15.70
C PRO A 508 -6.91 31.27 17.20
N THR A 509 -6.45 32.37 17.79
CA THR A 509 -6.71 32.76 19.18
C THR A 509 -6.49 34.26 19.34
N PRO A 510 -7.17 34.96 20.27
CA PRO A 510 -6.91 36.38 20.49
C PRO A 510 -5.57 36.65 21.20
N TYR A 511 -5.14 35.73 22.08
CA TYR A 511 -3.86 35.84 22.80
C TYR A 511 -3.43 34.51 23.44
N PHE A 512 -2.13 34.40 23.75
CA PHE A 512 -1.56 33.31 24.54
C PHE A 512 -0.43 33.79 25.46
N PHE A 513 -0.13 33.01 26.50
CA PHE A 513 0.95 33.30 27.46
C PHE A 513 2.13 32.37 27.25
N VAL A 514 3.34 32.91 27.36
CA VAL A 514 4.59 32.17 27.15
C VAL A 514 5.35 32.06 28.47
N VAL A 515 5.50 30.84 28.99
CA VAL A 515 6.34 30.57 30.17
C VAL A 515 7.67 29.91 29.78
N ASP A 516 8.61 29.78 30.72
CA ASP A 516 9.95 29.25 30.45
C ASP A 516 9.98 27.89 29.73
N SER A 517 9.05 26.98 30.05
CA SER A 517 8.93 25.69 29.36
C SER A 517 8.58 25.87 27.88
N ASP A 518 7.68 26.79 27.58
CA ASP A 518 7.23 27.09 26.22
C ASP A 518 8.34 27.81 25.45
N ARG A 519 9.09 28.70 26.10
CA ARG A 519 10.29 29.33 25.51
C ARG A 519 11.31 28.29 25.05
N VAL A 520 11.51 27.24 25.85
CA VAL A 520 12.40 26.13 25.49
C VAL A 520 11.82 25.31 24.34
N ALA A 521 10.51 25.05 24.33
CA ALA A 521 9.81 24.34 23.26
C ALA A 521 9.91 25.10 21.92
N ILE A 522 9.58 26.40 21.92
CA ILE A 522 9.70 27.29 20.76
C ILE A 522 11.15 27.36 20.24
N LYS A 523 12.15 27.47 21.13
CA LYS A 523 13.58 27.42 20.72
C LYS A 523 14.02 26.05 20.19
N ARG A 524 13.34 24.96 20.56
CA ARG A 524 13.57 23.63 19.98
C ARG A 524 12.88 23.53 18.63
N LEU A 525 11.66 24.05 18.49
CA LEU A 525 10.96 24.20 17.22
C LEU A 525 11.84 24.94 16.21
N ALA A 526 12.34 26.13 16.54
CA ALA A 526 13.25 26.91 15.68
C ALA A 526 14.41 26.07 15.13
N ARG A 527 15.09 25.31 16.00
CA ARG A 527 16.21 24.43 15.61
C ARG A 527 15.79 23.26 14.72
N ARG A 528 14.56 22.74 14.86
CA ARG A 528 14.02 21.70 13.96
C ARG A 528 13.71 22.28 12.59
N LEU A 529 13.23 23.52 12.54
CA LEU A 529 12.87 24.21 11.30
C LEU A 529 14.10 24.68 10.50
N GLU A 530 15.23 24.97 11.17
CA GLU A 530 16.49 25.38 10.52
C GLU A 530 17.27 24.21 9.86
N GLY A 531 17.01 22.96 10.26
CA GLY A 531 17.60 21.74 9.68
C GLY A 531 18.78 21.13 10.44
#